data_AF-A0A0Q9QFA2-F1
#
_entry.id   AF-A0A0Q9QFA2-F1
#
_cell.length_a   1.000
_cell.length_b   1.000
_cell.length_c   1.000
_cell.angle_alpha   90.00
_cell.angle_beta   90.00
_cell.angle_gamma   90.00
#
_symmetry.space_group_name_H-M   'P 1'
#
loop_
_entity.id
_entity.type
_entity.pdbx_description
1 polymer ?
#
loop_
_entity_poly.entity_id
_entity_poly.type
_entity_poly.pdbx_seq_one_letter_code
_entity_poly.pdbx_strand_id
1 'polypeptide(L)'
;MSNVAGARPLVWGGDWNHALTGREYAGSQGGRRAVLAALDTLGLEAPTATLPHAIEDLLSIDHVAVPLGIEATASRVSAQCDGKRLSDHDAYVLDVEV
;
A
#
# COMPACT_ATOMS: atom_id res chain seq x y z
N MET A 1 -7.71 -24.37 7.91
CA MET A 1 -7.82 -23.01 7.33
C MET A 1 -6.50 -22.70 6.64
N SER A 2 -6.50 -22.41 5.34
CA SER A 2 -5.35 -21.73 4.74
C SER A 2 -5.52 -20.23 4.97
N ASN A 3 -4.51 -19.59 5.56
CA ASN A 3 -4.41 -18.14 5.61
C ASN A 3 -3.48 -17.66 4.49
N VAL A 4 -3.31 -16.36 4.36
CA VAL A 4 -2.44 -15.75 3.33
C VAL A 4 -0.98 -16.19 3.46
N ALA A 5 -0.52 -16.63 4.64
CA ALA A 5 0.86 -17.05 4.87
C ALA A 5 1.26 -18.32 4.09
N GLY A 6 0.29 -19.14 3.67
CA GLY A 6 0.52 -20.33 2.86
C GLY A 6 0.55 -20.06 1.34
N ALA A 7 0.17 -18.86 0.88
CA ALA A 7 0.16 -18.52 -0.54
C ALA A 7 1.54 -18.06 -1.00
N ARG A 8 2.04 -18.64 -2.10
CA ARG A 8 3.31 -18.24 -2.72
C ARG A 8 3.18 -18.34 -4.26
N PRO A 9 3.60 -17.31 -5.03
CA PRO A 9 3.97 -15.95 -4.58
C PRO A 9 2.73 -15.18 -4.06
N LEU A 10 2.94 -14.28 -3.09
CA LEU A 10 1.84 -13.52 -2.45
C LEU A 10 1.91 -12.06 -2.87
N VAL A 11 0.86 -11.57 -3.52
CA VAL A 11 0.56 -10.15 -3.63
C VAL A 11 -0.55 -9.83 -2.64
N TRP A 12 -0.37 -8.82 -1.81
CA TRP A 12 -1.36 -8.39 -0.82
C TRP A 12 -1.65 -6.91 -1.02
N GLY A 13 -2.89 -6.57 -1.38
CA GLY A 13 -3.30 -5.18 -1.55
C GLY A 13 -4.63 -4.83 -0.90
N GLY A 14 -4.84 -3.54 -0.69
CA GLY A 14 -6.09 -2.96 -0.18
C GLY A 14 -5.87 -1.67 0.62
N ASP A 15 -6.97 -1.14 1.15
CA ASP A 15 -6.93 -0.06 2.14
C ASP A 15 -6.48 -0.62 3.50
N TRP A 16 -5.29 -0.25 3.95
CA TRP A 16 -4.73 -0.69 5.22
C TRP A 16 -4.92 0.33 6.32
N ASN A 17 -5.46 1.51 6.01
CA ASN A 17 -5.68 2.61 6.95
C ASN A 17 -4.40 3.06 7.70
N HIS A 18 -3.21 2.80 7.17
CA HIS A 18 -1.95 3.17 7.80
C HIS A 18 -0.93 3.58 6.76
N ALA A 19 -0.41 4.80 6.86
CA ALA A 19 0.80 5.14 6.14
C ALA A 19 1.97 4.35 6.75
N LEU A 20 2.88 3.82 5.93
CA LEU A 20 3.98 2.98 6.44
C LEU A 20 5.20 3.80 6.88
N THR A 21 5.30 5.03 6.42
CA THR A 21 6.35 5.99 6.79
C THR A 21 5.74 7.37 7.03
N GLY A 22 6.58 8.36 7.35
CA GLY A 22 6.12 9.73 7.59
C GLY A 22 5.11 9.84 8.74
N ARG A 23 4.24 10.84 8.66
CA ARG A 23 3.23 11.12 9.70
C ARG A 23 2.07 10.12 9.62
N GLU A 24 1.56 9.69 10.78
CA GLU A 24 0.33 8.88 10.87
C GLU A 24 -0.86 9.80 11.18
N TYR A 25 -1.96 9.60 10.45
CA TYR A 25 -3.18 10.40 10.59
C TYR A 25 -4.46 9.57 10.55
N ALA A 26 -4.49 8.45 9.82
CA ALA A 26 -5.68 7.62 9.67
C ALA A 26 -5.70 6.51 10.72
N GLY A 27 -4.57 5.83 10.88
CA GLY A 27 -4.42 4.68 11.74
C GLY A 27 -3.83 5.01 13.10
N SER A 28 -3.14 4.02 13.67
CA SER A 28 -2.41 4.17 14.92
C SER A 28 -0.96 3.75 14.78
N GLN A 29 -0.09 4.29 15.64
CA GLN A 29 1.30 3.86 15.69
C GLN A 29 1.43 2.35 16.00
N GLY A 30 0.50 1.80 16.79
CA GLY A 30 0.44 0.36 17.07
C GLY A 30 0.07 -0.47 15.84
N GLY A 31 -0.96 -0.05 15.11
CA GLY A 31 -1.40 -0.71 13.88
C GLY A 31 -0.34 -0.64 12.78
N ARG A 32 0.33 0.51 12.61
CA ARG A 32 1.47 0.67 11.70
C ARG A 32 2.57 -0.36 12.01
N ARG A 33 2.96 -0.50 13.28
CA ARG A 33 3.95 -1.50 13.70
C ARG A 33 3.50 -2.92 13.38
N ALA A 34 2.21 -3.23 13.58
CA ALA A 34 1.66 -4.55 13.28
C ALA A 34 1.70 -4.85 11.77
N VAL A 35 1.36 -3.88 10.93
CA VAL A 35 1.41 -4.03 9.46
C VAL A 35 2.87 -4.21 8.99
N LEU A 36 3.79 -3.38 9.48
CA LEU A 36 5.22 -3.51 9.15
C LEU A 36 5.78 -4.88 9.57
N ALA A 37 5.41 -5.38 10.75
CA ALA A 37 5.81 -6.71 11.20
C ALA A 37 5.21 -7.84 10.34
N ALA A 38 3.98 -7.65 9.83
CA ALA A 38 3.35 -8.61 8.91
C ALA A 38 4.07 -8.65 7.55
N LEU A 39 4.46 -7.49 7.00
CA LEU A 39 5.26 -7.42 5.78
C LEU A 39 6.60 -8.15 5.95
N ASP A 40 7.32 -7.88 7.03
CA ASP A 40 8.59 -8.53 7.36
C ASP A 40 8.43 -10.06 7.47
N THR A 41 7.43 -10.51 8.25
CA THR A 41 7.16 -11.95 8.46
C THR A 41 6.81 -12.67 7.15
N LEU A 42 6.10 -12.00 6.24
CA LEU A 42 5.68 -12.58 4.97
C LEU A 42 6.75 -12.48 3.87
N GLY A 43 7.81 -11.70 4.11
CA GLY A 43 8.84 -11.40 3.11
C GLY A 43 8.29 -10.54 1.97
N LEU A 44 7.51 -9.51 2.33
CA LEU A 44 6.89 -8.58 1.39
C LEU A 44 7.44 -7.17 1.56
N GLU A 45 7.45 -6.41 0.48
CA GLU A 45 7.62 -4.95 0.49
C GLU A 45 6.42 -4.26 -0.16
N ALA A 46 6.13 -3.03 0.23
CA ALA A 46 5.05 -2.23 -0.32
C ALA A 46 5.60 -1.03 -1.10
N PRO A 47 5.86 -1.15 -2.42
CA PRO A 47 6.32 -0.06 -3.28
C PRO A 47 5.46 1.22 -3.23
N THR A 48 4.21 1.09 -2.82
CA THR A 48 3.24 2.19 -2.63
C THR A 48 3.48 3.03 -1.38
N ALA A 49 4.35 2.60 -0.46
CA ALA A 49 4.56 3.22 0.86
C ALA A 49 4.97 4.70 0.83
N THR A 50 5.62 5.12 -0.25
CA THR A 50 6.14 6.49 -0.43
C THR A 50 5.33 7.31 -1.42
N LEU A 51 4.28 6.72 -2.02
CA LEU A 51 3.39 7.46 -2.91
C LEU A 51 2.51 8.41 -2.10
N PRO A 52 2.16 9.58 -2.66
CA PRO A 52 1.35 10.56 -1.97
C PRO A 52 -0.07 10.05 -1.78
N HIS A 53 -0.70 10.43 -0.68
CA HIS A 53 -2.13 10.27 -0.48
C HIS A 53 -2.90 11.17 -1.45
N ALA A 54 -4.20 10.95 -1.48
CA ALA A 54 -5.17 11.82 -2.10
C ALA A 54 -5.32 13.21 -1.42
N ILE A 55 -4.74 13.37 -0.22
CA ILE A 55 -4.70 14.60 0.59
C ILE A 55 -3.25 15.09 0.56
N GLU A 56 -3.07 16.40 0.35
CA GLU A 56 -1.75 17.03 0.26
C GLU A 56 -0.90 16.76 1.52
N ASP A 57 0.41 16.62 1.33
CA ASP A 57 1.42 16.36 2.36
C ASP A 57 1.28 15.04 3.15
N LEU A 58 0.34 14.16 2.76
CA LEU A 58 0.20 12.83 3.33
C LEU A 58 0.72 11.74 2.38
N LEU A 59 1.07 10.58 2.94
CA LEU A 59 1.45 9.37 2.20
C LEU A 59 0.27 8.39 2.14
N SER A 60 0.31 7.50 1.15
CA SER A 60 -0.74 6.51 0.93
C SER A 60 -1.02 5.68 2.18
N ILE A 61 -2.30 5.33 2.36
CA ILE A 61 -2.79 4.33 3.31
C ILE A 61 -3.32 3.08 2.58
N ASP A 62 -3.45 3.16 1.26
CA ASP A 62 -3.78 2.07 0.36
C ASP A 62 -2.47 1.50 -0.19
N HIS A 63 -2.29 0.20 0.02
CA HIS A 63 -1.04 -0.44 -0.34
C HIS A 63 -1.27 -1.64 -1.22
N VAL A 64 -0.27 -1.89 -2.05
CA VAL A 64 -0.06 -3.17 -2.70
C VAL A 64 1.37 -3.57 -2.36
N ALA A 65 1.50 -4.75 -1.78
CA ALA A 65 2.76 -5.36 -1.43
C ALA A 65 3.03 -6.61 -2.26
N VAL A 66 4.30 -6.78 -2.61
CA VAL A 66 4.84 -7.84 -3.45
C VAL A 66 5.97 -8.56 -2.69
N PRO A 67 6.32 -9.80 -3.06
CA PRO A 67 7.49 -10.47 -2.52
C PRO A 67 8.77 -9.66 -2.71
N LEU A 68 9.64 -9.67 -1.70
CA LEU A 68 10.95 -9.04 -1.76
C LEU A 68 11.75 -9.54 -2.98
N GLY A 69 12.42 -8.61 -3.66
CA GLY A 69 13.28 -8.89 -4.81
C GLY A 69 12.53 -9.04 -6.13
N ILE A 70 11.21 -8.80 -6.15
CA ILE A 70 10.47 -8.55 -7.40
C ILE A 70 10.61 -7.07 -7.73
N GLU A 71 11.16 -6.78 -8.92
CA GLU A 71 11.21 -5.43 -9.44
C GLU A 71 9.78 -4.95 -9.72
N ALA A 72 9.38 -3.86 -9.06
CA ALA A 72 8.04 -3.32 -9.12
C ALA A 72 8.06 -1.80 -9.20
N THR A 73 7.36 -1.24 -10.18
CA THR A 73 7.15 0.20 -10.30
C THR A 73 5.76 0.55 -9.79
N ALA A 74 5.71 1.41 -8.76
CA ALA A 74 4.45 1.89 -8.20
C ALA A 74 4.08 3.25 -8.79
N SER A 75 2.80 3.43 -9.11
CA SER A 75 2.26 4.72 -9.52
C SER A 75 0.91 5.01 -8.86
N ARG A 76 0.61 6.31 -8.73
CA ARG A 76 -0.69 6.80 -8.24
C ARG A 76 -1.50 7.29 -9.43
N VAL A 77 -2.78 6.94 -9.44
CA VAL A 77 -3.78 7.44 -10.38
C VAL A 77 -4.83 8.22 -9.59
N SER A 78 -4.85 9.55 -9.78
CA SER A 78 -5.84 10.41 -9.12
C SER A 78 -7.26 9.98 -9.50
N ALA A 79 -8.12 9.78 -8.50
CA ALA A 79 -9.54 9.48 -8.68
C ALA A 79 -10.32 10.77 -9.02
N GLN A 80 -9.92 11.43 -10.11
CA GLN A 80 -10.53 12.64 -10.62
C GLN A 80 -10.82 12.51 -12.11
N CYS A 81 -12.00 12.96 -12.54
CA CYS A 81 -12.39 13.04 -13.94
C CYS A 81 -13.10 14.37 -14.19
N ASP A 82 -12.70 15.10 -15.24
CA ASP A 82 -13.25 16.41 -15.60
C ASP A 82 -13.30 17.40 -14.41
N GLY A 83 -12.24 17.42 -13.60
CA GLY A 83 -12.11 18.27 -12.43
C GLY A 83 -12.93 17.81 -11.21
N LYS A 84 -13.74 16.75 -11.32
CA LYS A 84 -14.57 16.22 -10.23
C LYS A 84 -13.92 15.03 -9.56
N ARG A 85 -13.89 15.06 -8.22
CA ARG A 85 -13.44 13.94 -7.40
C ARG A 85 -14.46 12.80 -7.48
N LEU A 86 -13.99 11.60 -7.81
CA LEU A 86 -14.80 10.38 -7.93
C LEU A 86 -14.78 9.53 -6.66
N SER A 87 -13.70 9.62 -5.89
CA SER A 87 -13.46 8.88 -4.64
C SER A 87 -12.57 9.72 -3.72
N ASP A 88 -12.70 9.58 -2.42
CA ASP A 88 -11.78 10.15 -1.43
C ASP A 88 -10.41 9.45 -1.43
N HIS A 89 -10.35 8.21 -1.92
CA HIS A 89 -9.12 7.47 -2.22
C HIS A 89 -8.71 7.61 -3.69
N ASP A 90 -7.40 7.65 -3.93
CA ASP A 90 -6.83 7.48 -5.26
C ASP A 90 -6.50 6.00 -5.51
N ALA A 91 -6.35 5.60 -6.77
CA ALA A 91 -5.94 4.24 -7.12
C ALA A 91 -4.40 4.14 -7.16
N TYR A 92 -3.88 2.98 -6.78
CA TYR A 92 -2.44 2.69 -6.83
C TYR A 92 -2.21 1.45 -7.67
N VAL A 93 -1.27 1.56 -8.60
CA VAL A 93 -0.95 0.51 -9.58
C VAL A 93 0.50 0.08 -9.40
N LEU A 94 0.73 -1.22 -9.46
CA LEU A 94 2.06 -1.81 -9.55
C LEU A 94 2.22 -2.49 -10.89
N ASP A 95 3.25 -2.10 -11.62
CA ASP A 95 3.78 -2.86 -12.74
C ASP A 95 4.92 -3.73 -12.21
N VAL A 96 4.82 -5.05 -12.35
CA VAL A 96 5.79 -6.04 -11.85
C VAL A 96 6.45 -6.77 -13.01
N GLU A 97 7.77 -6.97 -12.93
CA GLU A 97 8.48 -7.86 -13.85
C GLU A 97 8.44 -9.30 -13.31
N VAL A 98 8.12 -10.27 -14.18
CA VAL A 98 7.92 -11.69 -13.85
C VAL A 98 8.78 -12.62 -14.68
#